data_AF-A0A4Y8WNC7-F1
#
_entry.id   AF-A0A4Y8WNC7-F1
#
_cell.length_a   1.000
_cell.length_b   1.000
_cell.length_c   1.000
_cell.angle_alpha   90.00
_cell.angle_beta   90.00
_cell.angle_gamma   90.00
#
_symmetry.space_group_name_H-M   'P 1'
#
loop_
_entity.id
_entity.type
_entity.pdbx_description
1 polymer ?
#
loop_
_entity_poly.entity_id
_entity_poly.type
_entity_poly.pdbx_seq_one_letter_code
_entity_poly.pdbx_strand_id
1 'polypeptide(L)'
;MDKELDKILEKIQKNDEHPERGAIYYRPLSYDKGKGVFCRGNRQGGLYEEWWFNGQLRERCHYNDGRREGLSERWHDNGQLEERINYRDGKPVGLCEAWHPNGQMYERSHYKDGELDGVVEYWYDNGQQEERGHWENGKREGVLENWYEDGSPWIRSSYKNGMQDGLSEMWYNNGQPWIRCTYKEGKLDGLYECWHANGQLSDRCTYQNGLLIDAVEKVRKTFENKVVSNSSAQSRVGSKCVNLSSNKKKGGRSL
;
A
#
# COMPACT_ATOMS: atom_id res chain seq x y z
N MET A 1 30.02 -11.63 -24.13
CA MET A 1 29.39 -11.64 -22.81
C MET A 1 30.41 -11.21 -21.77
N ASP A 2 31.57 -11.87 -21.68
CA ASP A 2 32.60 -11.57 -20.67
C ASP A 2 33.12 -10.12 -20.68
N LYS A 3 33.46 -9.55 -21.86
CA LYS A 3 33.97 -8.15 -21.95
C LYS A 3 33.03 -7.07 -21.39
N GLU A 4 31.73 -7.34 -21.34
CA GLU A 4 30.76 -6.38 -20.79
C GLU A 4 30.66 -6.52 -19.28
N LEU A 5 30.67 -7.76 -18.77
CA LEU A 5 30.72 -8.04 -17.34
C LEU A 5 32.00 -7.51 -16.70
N ASP A 6 33.15 -7.66 -17.38
CA ASP A 6 34.44 -7.12 -16.92
C ASP A 6 34.39 -5.60 -16.75
N LYS A 7 33.82 -4.87 -17.73
CA LYS A 7 33.65 -3.42 -17.64
C LYS A 7 32.78 -2.99 -16.46
N ILE A 8 31.72 -3.74 -16.18
CA ILE A 8 30.83 -3.45 -15.05
C ILE A 8 31.55 -3.75 -13.73
N LEU A 9 32.27 -4.87 -13.65
CA LEU A 9 33.07 -5.23 -12.48
C LEU A 9 34.15 -4.18 -12.18
N GLU A 10 34.90 -3.75 -13.19
CA GLU A 10 35.90 -2.67 -13.07
C GLU A 10 35.24 -1.37 -12.56
N LYS A 11 34.06 -1.03 -13.07
CA LYS A 11 33.30 0.15 -12.61
C LYS A 11 32.92 0.03 -11.13
N ILE A 12 32.44 -1.15 -10.70
CA ILE A 12 32.07 -1.38 -9.31
C ILE A 12 33.31 -1.27 -8.41
N GLN A 13 34.39 -1.98 -8.76
CA GLN A 13 35.65 -1.97 -8.00
C GLN A 13 36.27 -0.59 -7.88
N LYS A 14 36.16 0.25 -8.92
CA LYS A 14 36.65 1.63 -8.89
C LYS A 14 35.91 2.51 -7.88
N ASN A 15 34.64 2.23 -7.63
CA ASN A 15 33.78 3.00 -6.71
C ASN A 15 33.63 2.31 -5.35
N ASP A 16 34.27 1.18 -5.13
CA ASP A 16 34.20 0.42 -3.89
C ASP A 16 35.15 1.03 -2.84
N GLU A 17 34.56 1.69 -1.86
CA GLU A 17 35.29 2.31 -0.74
C GLU A 17 35.78 1.28 0.29
N HIS A 18 35.33 0.02 0.18
CA HIS A 18 35.60 -1.03 1.16
C HIS A 18 36.04 -2.38 0.55
N PRO A 19 37.13 -2.41 -0.24
CA PRO A 19 37.63 -3.63 -0.87
C PRO A 19 38.07 -4.70 0.15
N GLU A 20 38.38 -4.31 1.38
CA GLU A 20 38.73 -5.22 2.48
C GLU A 20 37.58 -6.16 2.89
N ARG A 21 36.33 -5.84 2.51
CA ARG A 21 35.15 -6.68 2.81
C ARG A 21 35.05 -7.94 1.95
N GLY A 22 35.94 -8.10 0.97
CA GLY A 22 36.08 -9.30 0.16
C GLY A 22 35.90 -9.06 -1.33
N ALA A 23 36.09 -10.11 -2.11
CA ALA A 23 36.01 -10.03 -3.56
C ALA A 23 34.56 -9.90 -4.06
N ILE A 24 34.39 -9.07 -5.09
CA ILE A 24 33.14 -8.94 -5.84
C ILE A 24 33.20 -9.94 -7.00
N TYR A 25 32.14 -10.72 -7.17
CA TYR A 25 32.06 -11.73 -8.22
C TYR A 25 30.69 -11.72 -8.90
N TYR A 26 30.65 -12.20 -10.13
CA TYR A 26 29.40 -12.38 -10.88
C TYR A 26 28.75 -13.71 -10.53
N ARG A 27 27.49 -13.67 -10.12
CA ARG A 27 26.66 -14.85 -9.83
C ARG A 27 25.52 -14.96 -10.85
N PRO A 28 25.51 -15.96 -11.74
CA PRO A 28 24.42 -16.17 -12.68
C PRO A 28 23.13 -16.56 -11.95
N LEU A 29 21.98 -16.11 -12.46
CA LEU A 29 20.67 -16.51 -11.96
C LEU A 29 20.27 -17.86 -12.55
N SER A 30 19.78 -18.77 -11.70
CA SER A 30 19.46 -20.15 -12.09
C SER A 30 18.33 -20.27 -13.11
N TYR A 31 17.42 -19.30 -13.15
CA TYR A 31 16.20 -19.33 -13.97
C TYR A 31 16.30 -18.53 -15.28
N ASP A 32 17.35 -17.72 -15.47
CA ASP A 32 17.53 -16.91 -16.67
C ASP A 32 18.99 -16.98 -17.13
N LYS A 33 19.25 -17.90 -18.08
CA LYS A 33 20.57 -18.13 -18.66
C LYS A 33 21.01 -16.89 -19.44
N GLY A 34 21.77 -16.02 -18.78
CA GLY A 34 22.25 -14.74 -19.34
C GLY A 34 22.01 -13.55 -18.42
N LYS A 35 21.25 -13.73 -17.34
CA LYS A 35 21.14 -12.75 -16.26
C LYS A 35 21.86 -13.25 -15.02
N GLY A 36 22.32 -12.30 -14.22
CA GLY A 36 23.12 -12.53 -13.03
C GLY A 36 23.11 -11.30 -12.16
N VAL A 37 23.88 -11.33 -11.10
CA VAL A 37 24.11 -10.18 -10.22
C VAL A 37 25.59 -10.13 -9.87
N PHE A 38 26.11 -8.94 -9.65
CA PHE A 38 27.41 -8.79 -9.00
C PHE A 38 27.16 -8.79 -7.50
N CYS A 39 27.93 -9.58 -6.76
CA CYS A 39 27.75 -9.69 -5.31
C CYS A 39 29.08 -9.92 -4.59
N ARG A 40 29.06 -9.63 -3.30
CA ARG A 40 30.12 -9.89 -2.32
C ARG A 40 29.49 -10.59 -1.12
N GLY A 41 30.23 -11.55 -0.58
CA GLY A 41 29.74 -12.39 0.51
C GLY A 41 28.71 -13.41 0.00
N ASN A 42 27.96 -13.98 0.93
CA ASN A 42 26.87 -14.90 0.65
C ASN A 42 25.73 -14.66 1.62
N ARG A 43 24.56 -15.24 1.33
CA ARG A 43 23.36 -15.07 2.16
C ARG A 43 23.28 -16.05 3.34
N GLN A 44 24.37 -16.77 3.66
CA GLN A 44 24.40 -17.67 4.82
C GLN A 44 24.94 -17.00 6.07
N GLY A 45 25.91 -16.09 5.94
CA GLY A 45 26.50 -15.43 7.10
C GLY A 45 27.35 -14.22 6.74
N GLY A 46 27.28 -13.19 7.59
CA GLY A 46 28.03 -11.95 7.45
C GLY A 46 27.39 -10.95 6.50
N LEU A 47 28.16 -9.93 6.11
CA LEU A 47 27.73 -8.89 5.20
C LEU A 47 27.58 -9.43 3.78
N TYR A 48 26.42 -9.19 3.19
CA TYR A 48 26.12 -9.41 1.78
C TYR A 48 25.89 -8.06 1.10
N GLU A 49 26.57 -7.86 -0.03
CA GLU A 49 26.38 -6.71 -0.90
C GLU A 49 26.06 -7.20 -2.31
N GLU A 50 25.15 -6.52 -3.00
CA GLU A 50 24.74 -6.82 -4.37
C GLU A 50 24.66 -5.52 -5.16
N TRP A 51 25.03 -5.56 -6.44
CA TRP A 51 25.03 -4.40 -7.34
C TRP A 51 24.15 -4.65 -8.57
N TRP A 52 23.52 -3.58 -9.04
CA TRP A 52 22.86 -3.51 -10.33
C TRP A 52 23.89 -3.62 -11.48
N PHE A 53 23.44 -4.00 -12.67
CA PHE A 53 24.29 -4.05 -13.87
C PHE A 53 24.85 -2.69 -14.30
N ASN A 54 24.25 -1.59 -13.83
CA ASN A 54 24.79 -0.26 -14.05
C ASN A 54 25.95 0.08 -13.09
N GLY A 55 26.32 -0.83 -12.17
CA GLY A 55 27.39 -0.69 -11.20
C GLY A 55 27.01 0.01 -9.89
N GLN A 56 25.74 0.40 -9.72
CA GLN A 56 25.25 0.98 -8.46
C GLN A 56 24.92 -0.13 -7.46
N LEU A 57 25.11 0.17 -6.16
CA LEU A 57 24.71 -0.74 -5.09
C LEU A 57 23.19 -0.96 -5.16
N ARG A 58 22.77 -2.21 -4.98
CA ARG A 58 21.36 -2.65 -5.03
C ARG A 58 20.87 -3.08 -3.66
N GLU A 59 21.68 -3.84 -2.94
CA GLU A 59 21.32 -4.39 -1.64
C GLU A 59 22.56 -4.43 -0.75
N ARG A 60 22.37 -4.15 0.53
CA ARG A 60 23.34 -4.37 1.59
C ARG A 60 22.61 -4.89 2.81
N CYS A 61 22.97 -6.07 3.27
CA CYS A 61 22.30 -6.73 4.38
C CYS A 61 23.25 -7.68 5.10
N HIS A 62 23.14 -7.81 6.43
CA HIS A 62 23.83 -8.86 7.15
C HIS A 62 22.96 -10.11 7.25
N TYR A 63 23.58 -11.27 7.13
CA TYR A 63 22.95 -12.56 7.33
C TYR A 63 23.55 -13.29 8.52
N ASN A 64 22.74 -14.08 9.21
CA ASN A 64 23.14 -15.03 10.23
C ASN A 64 22.37 -16.34 9.99
N ASP A 65 23.09 -17.43 9.72
CA ASP A 65 22.54 -18.75 9.36
C ASP A 65 21.39 -18.70 8.34
N GLY A 66 21.60 -17.97 7.23
CA GLY A 66 20.62 -17.87 6.15
C GLY A 66 19.54 -16.81 6.37
N ARG A 67 19.50 -16.14 7.53
CA ARG A 67 18.45 -15.18 7.91
C ARG A 67 19.01 -13.77 7.95
N ARG A 68 18.22 -12.78 7.51
CA ARG A 68 18.59 -11.36 7.62
C ARG A 68 18.71 -10.96 9.10
N GLU A 69 19.74 -10.20 9.42
CA GLU A 69 20.06 -9.74 10.77
C GLU A 69 20.53 -8.28 10.70
N GLY A 70 20.06 -7.43 11.63
CA GLY A 70 20.43 -6.03 11.68
C GLY A 70 19.92 -5.21 10.48
N LEU A 71 20.65 -4.13 10.16
CA LEU A 71 20.27 -3.19 9.12
C LEU A 71 20.37 -3.81 7.72
N SER A 72 19.27 -3.72 6.99
CA SER A 72 19.16 -4.03 5.57
C SER A 72 18.77 -2.77 4.81
N GLU A 73 19.50 -2.47 3.74
CA GLU A 73 19.24 -1.35 2.86
C GLU A 73 19.18 -1.84 1.41
N ARG A 74 18.24 -1.28 0.64
CA ARG A 74 18.13 -1.50 -0.81
C ARG A 74 18.09 -0.16 -1.52
N TRP A 75 18.57 -0.12 -2.74
CA TRP A 75 18.61 1.07 -3.58
C TRP A 75 18.00 0.78 -4.96
N HIS A 76 17.31 1.78 -5.50
CA HIS A 76 16.84 1.80 -6.87
C HIS A 76 18.03 1.79 -7.84
N ASP A 77 17.77 1.45 -9.10
CA ASP A 77 18.75 1.47 -10.18
C ASP A 77 19.17 2.88 -10.63
N ASN A 78 18.68 3.92 -9.96
CA ASN A 78 19.17 5.28 -10.10
C ASN A 78 20.09 5.69 -8.94
N GLY A 79 20.28 4.83 -7.95
CA GLY A 79 21.15 5.03 -6.78
C GLY A 79 20.45 5.69 -5.58
N GLN A 80 19.17 6.04 -5.69
CA GLN A 80 18.37 6.50 -4.56
C GLN A 80 18.02 5.33 -3.63
N LEU A 81 17.93 5.60 -2.33
CA LEU A 81 17.52 4.58 -1.35
C LEU A 81 16.09 4.13 -1.69
N GLU A 82 15.85 2.82 -1.73
CA GLU A 82 14.55 2.20 -1.99
C GLU A 82 13.90 1.76 -0.69
N GLU A 83 14.68 1.16 0.21
CA GLU A 83 14.17 0.54 1.43
C GLU A 83 15.24 0.51 2.50
N ARG A 84 14.82 0.70 3.75
CA ARG A 84 15.62 0.54 4.96
C ARG A 84 14.80 -0.18 6.00
N ILE A 85 15.27 -1.35 6.43
CA ILE A 85 14.59 -2.20 7.41
C ILE A 85 15.63 -2.79 8.36
N ASN A 86 15.33 -2.84 9.66
CA ASN A 86 16.10 -3.64 10.60
C ASN A 86 15.46 -5.01 10.75
N TYR A 87 16.29 -6.05 10.78
CA TYR A 87 15.87 -7.43 10.95
C TYR A 87 16.43 -8.02 12.25
N ARG A 88 15.71 -8.98 12.82
CA ARG A 88 16.18 -9.90 13.86
C ARG A 88 15.67 -11.29 13.53
N ASP A 89 16.57 -12.26 13.39
CA ASP A 89 16.24 -13.64 13.03
C ASP A 89 15.39 -13.75 11.76
N GLY A 90 15.64 -12.89 10.77
CA GLY A 90 14.92 -12.84 9.51
C GLY A 90 13.56 -12.13 9.56
N LYS A 91 13.16 -11.57 10.71
CA LYS A 91 11.90 -10.81 10.86
C LYS A 91 12.16 -9.31 10.97
N PRO A 92 11.34 -8.45 10.33
CA PRO A 92 11.47 -7.01 10.49
C PRO A 92 11.17 -6.57 11.93
N VAL A 93 11.94 -5.61 12.43
CA VAL A 93 11.83 -5.04 13.77
C VAL A 93 12.09 -3.53 13.74
N GLY A 94 11.33 -2.78 14.54
CA GLY A 94 11.44 -1.32 14.62
C GLY A 94 10.94 -0.62 13.37
N LEU A 95 11.57 0.51 13.05
CA LEU A 95 11.20 1.36 11.93
C LEU A 95 11.58 0.72 10.59
N CYS A 96 10.61 0.67 9.69
CA CYS A 96 10.76 0.33 8.28
C CYS A 96 10.41 1.56 7.44
N GLU A 97 11.27 1.88 6.48
CA GLU A 97 11.10 3.01 5.57
C GLU A 97 11.32 2.53 4.14
N ALA A 98 10.49 3.02 3.22
CA ALA A 98 10.68 2.81 1.80
C ALA A 98 10.42 4.11 1.05
N TRP A 99 11.09 4.28 -0.08
CA TRP A 99 11.03 5.49 -0.90
C TRP A 99 10.73 5.15 -2.36
N HIS A 100 10.01 6.05 -3.02
CA HIS A 100 9.83 6.05 -4.46
C HIS A 100 11.16 6.27 -5.18
N PRO A 101 11.28 5.89 -6.47
CA PRO A 101 12.49 6.14 -7.26
C PRO A 101 12.89 7.63 -7.33
N ASN A 102 11.95 8.56 -7.16
CA ASN A 102 12.24 10.00 -7.13
C ASN A 102 12.78 10.50 -5.77
N GLY A 103 12.98 9.59 -4.80
CA GLY A 103 13.50 9.88 -3.47
C GLY A 103 12.46 10.33 -2.44
N GLN A 104 11.19 10.45 -2.84
CA GLN A 104 10.12 10.77 -1.90
C GLN A 104 9.72 9.54 -1.08
N MET A 105 9.27 9.76 0.17
CA MET A 105 8.80 8.67 1.02
C MET A 105 7.65 7.93 0.33
N TYR A 106 7.66 6.60 0.41
CA TYR A 106 6.58 5.73 -0.06
C TYR A 106 5.87 5.07 1.11
N GLU A 107 6.63 4.57 2.08
CA GLU A 107 6.11 3.88 3.25
C GLU A 107 6.95 4.21 4.48
N ARG A 108 6.27 4.37 5.60
CA ARG A 108 6.87 4.40 6.93
C ARG A 108 6.00 3.57 7.86
N SER A 109 6.58 2.53 8.43
CA SER A 109 5.86 1.58 9.26
C SER A 109 6.74 1.12 10.42
N HIS A 110 6.10 0.58 11.46
CA HIS A 110 6.79 0.01 12.61
C HIS A 110 6.42 -1.46 12.76
N TYR A 111 7.42 -2.29 13.04
CA TYR A 111 7.27 -3.71 13.25
C TYR A 111 7.76 -4.12 14.63
N LYS A 112 7.08 -5.09 15.22
CA LYS A 112 7.47 -5.77 16.44
C LYS A 112 7.34 -7.27 16.21
N ASP A 113 8.46 -7.99 16.36
CA ASP A 113 8.53 -9.44 16.19
C ASP A 113 7.99 -9.97 14.85
N GLY A 114 8.11 -9.15 13.78
CA GLY A 114 7.64 -9.44 12.43
C GLY A 114 6.20 -9.02 12.12
N GLU A 115 5.48 -8.43 13.07
CA GLU A 115 4.11 -7.93 12.90
C GLU A 115 4.06 -6.40 12.94
N LEU A 116 3.11 -5.80 12.24
CA LEU A 116 2.90 -4.35 12.29
C LEU A 116 2.45 -3.93 13.71
N ASP A 117 3.13 -2.94 14.27
CA ASP A 117 2.87 -2.44 15.62
C ASP A 117 3.25 -0.95 15.68
N GLY A 118 2.24 -0.09 15.70
CA GLY A 118 2.37 1.37 15.67
C GLY A 118 1.72 2.00 14.43
N VAL A 119 2.15 3.22 14.13
CA VAL A 119 1.65 3.99 12.99
C VAL A 119 2.23 3.46 11.69
N VAL A 120 1.35 3.30 10.69
CA VAL A 120 1.67 2.97 9.31
C VAL A 120 1.19 4.11 8.42
N GLU A 121 2.10 4.60 7.60
CA GLU A 121 1.88 5.72 6.70
C GLU A 121 2.37 5.36 5.29
N TYR A 122 1.58 5.74 4.29
CA TYR A 122 1.91 5.61 2.87
C TYR A 122 1.76 6.97 2.19
N TRP A 123 2.55 7.18 1.14
CA TRP A 123 2.56 8.40 0.34
C TRP A 123 2.60 8.10 -1.16
N TYR A 124 1.94 8.96 -1.92
CA TYR A 124 2.06 9.01 -3.37
C TYR A 124 3.45 9.49 -3.80
N ASP A 125 3.80 9.25 -5.06
CA ASP A 125 5.06 9.70 -5.66
C ASP A 125 5.14 11.22 -5.88
N ASN A 126 4.06 11.95 -5.58
CA ASN A 126 4.04 13.41 -5.52
C ASN A 126 4.27 13.95 -4.09
N GLY A 127 4.40 13.06 -3.11
CA GLY A 127 4.73 13.35 -1.72
C GLY A 127 3.52 13.58 -0.83
N GLN A 128 2.31 13.50 -1.38
CA GLN A 128 1.08 13.62 -0.62
C GLN A 128 0.75 12.32 0.10
N GLN A 129 0.13 12.43 1.27
CA GLN A 129 -0.28 11.27 2.08
C GLN A 129 -1.31 10.44 1.30
N GLU A 130 -1.13 9.13 1.21
CA GLU A 130 -2.10 8.18 0.63
C GLU A 130 -2.93 7.51 1.74
N GLU A 131 -2.26 7.07 2.80
CA GLU A 131 -2.88 6.32 3.90
C GLU A 131 -2.16 6.61 5.21
N ARG A 132 -2.91 6.64 6.29
CA ARG A 132 -2.40 6.68 7.66
C ARG A 132 -3.31 5.87 8.55
N GLY A 133 -2.73 4.97 9.34
CA GLY A 133 -3.49 4.19 10.32
C GLY A 133 -2.59 3.69 11.45
N HIS A 134 -3.21 3.11 12.46
CA HIS A 134 -2.49 2.51 13.58
C HIS A 134 -2.77 1.01 13.65
N TRP A 135 -1.75 0.27 14.07
CA TRP A 135 -1.77 -1.18 14.21
C TRP A 135 -1.28 -1.56 15.60
N GLU A 136 -1.88 -2.58 16.20
CA GLU A 136 -1.43 -3.19 17.45
C GLU A 136 -1.40 -4.71 17.26
N ASN A 137 -0.23 -5.33 17.45
CA ASN A 137 -0.03 -6.78 17.28
C ASN A 137 -0.64 -7.32 15.97
N GLY A 138 -0.30 -6.67 14.84
CA GLY A 138 -0.76 -7.07 13.51
C GLY A 138 -2.24 -6.82 13.22
N LYS A 139 -2.97 -6.08 14.06
CA LYS A 139 -4.39 -5.72 13.82
C LYS A 139 -4.57 -4.20 13.76
N ARG A 140 -5.42 -3.72 12.85
CA ARG A 140 -5.79 -2.29 12.80
C ARG A 140 -6.52 -1.87 14.07
N GLU A 141 -6.12 -0.74 14.63
CA GLU A 141 -6.69 -0.13 15.83
C GLU A 141 -6.81 1.39 15.61
N GLY A 142 -7.88 2.01 16.10
CA GLY A 142 -8.09 3.45 15.96
C GLY A 142 -8.53 3.87 14.54
N VAL A 143 -8.15 5.07 14.14
CA VAL A 143 -8.65 5.68 12.89
C VAL A 143 -7.72 5.35 11.72
N LEU A 144 -8.31 4.85 10.64
CA LEU A 144 -7.72 4.80 9.30
C LEU A 144 -8.16 6.04 8.53
N GLU A 145 -7.21 6.70 7.90
CA GLU A 145 -7.41 7.83 7.00
C GLU A 145 -6.76 7.50 5.65
N ASN A 146 -7.51 7.71 4.56
CA ASN A 146 -7.00 7.63 3.20
C ASN A 146 -7.33 8.93 2.47
N TRP A 147 -6.45 9.34 1.57
CA TRP A 147 -6.60 10.53 0.75
C TRP A 147 -6.47 10.17 -0.72
N TYR A 148 -7.01 11.03 -1.57
CA TYR A 148 -6.72 11.03 -3.00
C TYR A 148 -5.33 11.64 -3.27
N GLU A 149 -4.83 11.45 -4.49
CA GLU A 149 -3.55 11.98 -4.94
C GLU A 149 -3.47 13.51 -4.98
N ASP A 150 -4.61 14.21 -4.93
CA ASP A 150 -4.69 15.66 -4.79
C ASP A 150 -4.78 16.14 -3.32
N GLY A 151 -4.76 15.20 -2.38
CA GLY A 151 -4.71 15.43 -0.94
C GLY A 151 -6.10 15.61 -0.31
N SER A 152 -7.16 15.54 -1.11
CA SER A 152 -8.52 15.53 -0.60
C SER A 152 -8.82 14.22 0.15
N PRO A 153 -9.58 14.26 1.25
CA PRO A 153 -9.91 13.05 2.01
C PRO A 153 -10.75 12.10 1.15
N TRP A 154 -10.42 10.82 1.18
CA TRP A 154 -11.18 9.78 0.52
C TRP A 154 -11.97 8.93 1.53
N ILE A 155 -11.30 8.45 2.58
CA ILE A 155 -11.90 7.56 3.58
C ILE A 155 -11.40 7.94 4.97
N ARG A 156 -12.30 7.88 5.95
CA ARG A 156 -11.97 7.93 7.37
C ARG A 156 -12.81 6.91 8.10
N SER A 157 -12.18 5.89 8.67
CA SER A 157 -12.89 4.77 9.29
C SER A 157 -12.27 4.40 10.63
N SER A 158 -13.11 4.11 11.62
CA SER A 158 -12.68 3.65 12.94
C SER A 158 -12.58 2.12 12.97
N TYR A 159 -11.51 1.61 13.60
CA TYR A 159 -11.22 0.20 13.76
C TYR A 159 -10.93 -0.14 15.22
N LYS A 160 -11.30 -1.37 15.60
CA LYS A 160 -10.97 -1.98 16.88
C LYS A 160 -10.71 -3.46 16.67
N ASN A 161 -9.59 -3.97 17.18
CA ASN A 161 -9.18 -5.38 17.03
C ASN A 161 -9.20 -5.88 15.57
N GLY A 162 -8.86 -5.02 14.62
CA GLY A 162 -8.84 -5.34 13.19
C GLY A 162 -10.20 -5.34 12.50
N MET A 163 -11.30 -4.99 13.19
CA MET A 163 -12.65 -4.85 12.63
C MET A 163 -13.09 -3.40 12.61
N GLN A 164 -13.91 -3.00 11.63
CA GLN A 164 -14.53 -1.69 11.65
C GLN A 164 -15.45 -1.56 12.88
N ASP A 165 -15.24 -0.53 13.68
CA ASP A 165 -15.99 -0.28 14.91
C ASP A 165 -16.03 1.23 15.16
N GLY A 166 -17.22 1.81 15.03
CA GLY A 166 -17.45 3.25 15.06
C GLY A 166 -17.78 3.84 13.70
N LEU A 167 -17.56 5.15 13.57
CA LEU A 167 -17.93 5.93 12.39
C LEU A 167 -17.00 5.61 11.21
N SER A 168 -17.60 5.48 10.03
CA SER A 168 -16.93 5.42 8.73
C SER A 168 -17.52 6.45 7.80
N GLU A 169 -16.67 7.29 7.25
CA GLU A 169 -16.98 8.36 6.31
C GLU A 169 -16.16 8.18 5.04
N MET A 170 -16.79 8.40 3.90
CA MET A 170 -16.15 8.38 2.58
C MET A 170 -16.61 9.60 1.81
N TRP A 171 -15.70 10.19 1.05
CA TRP A 171 -15.97 11.37 0.24
C TRP A 171 -15.64 11.09 -1.22
N TYR A 172 -16.30 11.84 -2.10
CA TYR A 172 -15.87 11.98 -3.49
C TYR A 172 -14.65 12.90 -3.56
N ASN A 173 -13.89 12.81 -4.65
CA ASN A 173 -12.76 13.71 -4.92
C ASN A 173 -13.13 15.20 -5.03
N ASN A 174 -14.42 15.53 -5.20
CA ASN A 174 -14.90 16.91 -5.15
C ASN A 174 -15.19 17.41 -3.71
N GLY A 175 -14.87 16.61 -2.69
CA GLY A 175 -15.08 16.90 -1.27
C GLY A 175 -16.50 16.65 -0.75
N GLN A 176 -17.47 16.28 -1.61
CA GLN A 176 -18.82 15.94 -1.17
C GLN A 176 -18.83 14.59 -0.44
N PRO A 177 -19.65 14.42 0.61
CA PRO A 177 -19.79 13.11 1.25
C PRO A 177 -20.35 12.11 0.23
N TRP A 178 -19.82 10.90 0.24
CA TRP A 178 -20.32 9.78 -0.54
C TRP A 178 -21.09 8.81 0.36
N ILE A 179 -20.47 8.37 1.45
CA ILE A 179 -21.06 7.42 2.40
C ILE A 179 -20.71 7.86 3.82
N ARG A 180 -21.68 7.76 4.73
CA ARG A 180 -21.48 7.89 6.16
C ARG A 180 -22.24 6.78 6.85
N CYS A 181 -21.54 5.97 7.62
CA CYS A 181 -22.18 4.85 8.31
C CYS A 181 -21.47 4.53 9.62
N THR A 182 -22.15 3.82 10.50
CA THR A 182 -21.56 3.33 11.75
C THR A 182 -21.46 1.82 11.71
N TYR A 183 -20.33 1.30 12.17
CA TYR A 183 -20.07 -0.12 12.32
C TYR A 183 -19.95 -0.48 13.81
N LYS A 184 -20.26 -1.73 14.12
CA LYS A 184 -19.94 -2.37 15.39
C LYS A 184 -19.49 -3.80 15.10
N GLU A 185 -18.30 -4.17 15.56
CA GLU A 185 -17.71 -5.50 15.31
C GLU A 185 -17.79 -5.93 13.83
N GLY A 186 -17.48 -4.99 12.92
CA GLY A 186 -17.45 -5.20 11.48
C GLY A 186 -18.83 -5.26 10.79
N LYS A 187 -19.93 -5.03 11.50
CA LYS A 187 -21.29 -5.01 10.94
C LYS A 187 -21.88 -3.60 10.98
N LEU A 188 -22.66 -3.22 9.97
CA LEU A 188 -23.41 -1.97 10.00
C LEU A 188 -24.34 -1.95 11.22
N ASP A 189 -24.21 -0.94 12.07
CA ASP A 189 -25.01 -0.78 13.28
C ASP A 189 -25.20 0.72 13.55
N GLY A 190 -26.43 1.19 13.37
CA GLY A 190 -26.80 2.60 13.41
C GLY A 190 -27.12 3.18 12.03
N LEU A 191 -26.93 4.50 11.91
CA LEU A 191 -27.30 5.27 10.72
C LEU A 191 -26.36 4.98 9.55
N TYR A 192 -26.94 4.78 8.37
CA TYR A 192 -26.29 4.72 7.08
C TYR A 192 -26.89 5.81 6.19
N GLU A 193 -26.03 6.62 5.59
CA GLU A 193 -26.39 7.65 4.64
C GLU A 193 -25.47 7.54 3.42
N CYS A 194 -26.03 7.69 2.23
CA CYS A 194 -25.24 7.88 1.03
C CYS A 194 -25.78 9.02 0.18
N TRP A 195 -24.88 9.72 -0.49
CA TRP A 195 -25.19 10.87 -1.31
C TRP A 195 -24.63 10.67 -2.72
N HIS A 196 -25.24 11.36 -3.68
CA HIS A 196 -24.68 11.52 -5.01
C HIS A 196 -23.56 12.55 -4.99
N ALA A 197 -22.69 12.53 -6.01
CA ALA A 197 -21.58 13.48 -6.14
C ALA A 197 -22.01 14.96 -6.22
N ASN A 198 -23.28 15.25 -6.49
CA ASN A 198 -23.85 16.60 -6.47
C ASN A 198 -24.33 17.04 -5.06
N GLY A 199 -24.08 16.24 -4.03
CA GLY A 199 -24.48 16.49 -2.64
C GLY A 199 -25.92 16.10 -2.29
N GLN A 200 -26.71 15.59 -3.23
CA GLN A 200 -28.08 15.15 -2.96
C GLN A 200 -28.07 13.80 -2.22
N LEU A 201 -28.79 13.72 -1.10
CA LEU A 201 -28.99 12.47 -0.35
C LEU A 201 -29.72 11.45 -1.24
N SER A 202 -29.09 10.31 -1.45
CA SER A 202 -29.65 9.18 -2.21
C SER A 202 -30.47 8.31 -1.27
N ASP A 203 -29.83 7.77 -0.23
CA ASP A 203 -30.43 6.81 0.68
C ASP A 203 -30.09 7.13 2.13
N ARG A 204 -31.05 6.85 3.02
CA ARG A 204 -30.88 6.92 4.46
C ARG A 204 -31.55 5.73 5.11
N CYS A 205 -30.76 4.92 5.79
CA CYS A 205 -31.19 3.67 6.41
C CYS A 205 -30.66 3.59 7.85
N THR A 206 -31.32 2.81 8.69
CA THR A 206 -30.81 2.42 10.00
C THR A 206 -30.63 0.92 10.01
N TYR A 207 -29.48 0.47 10.54
CA TYR A 207 -29.14 -0.94 10.69
C TYR A 207 -29.00 -1.29 12.17
N GLN A 208 -29.21 -2.57 12.51
CA GLN A 208 -28.89 -3.14 13.80
C GLN A 208 -28.23 -4.50 13.58
N ASN A 209 -27.00 -4.70 14.07
CA ASN A 209 -26.24 -5.93 13.87
C ASN A 209 -26.14 -6.41 12.40
N GLY A 210 -26.03 -5.47 11.47
CA GLY A 210 -25.97 -5.72 10.02
C GLY A 210 -27.33 -5.91 9.34
N LEU A 211 -28.43 -5.89 10.07
CA LEU A 211 -29.79 -6.03 9.54
C LEU A 211 -30.43 -4.66 9.36
N LEU A 212 -31.02 -4.40 8.20
CA LEU A 212 -31.79 -3.18 7.94
C LEU A 212 -33.04 -3.17 8.84
N ILE A 213 -33.18 -2.14 9.68
CA ILE A 213 -34.33 -1.98 10.59
C ILE A 213 -35.29 -0.87 10.15
N ASP A 214 -34.77 0.16 9.48
CA ASP A 214 -35.56 1.28 8.98
C ASP A 214 -34.91 1.82 7.70
N ALA A 215 -35.74 2.16 6.72
CA ALA A 215 -35.30 2.72 5.45
C ALA A 215 -36.17 3.93 5.14
N VAL A 216 -35.57 5.12 5.21
CA VAL A 216 -36.18 6.33 4.68
C VAL A 216 -35.78 6.40 3.21
N GLU A 217 -36.53 5.71 2.35
CA GLU A 217 -36.51 5.99 0.93
C GLU A 217 -37.07 7.41 0.70
N LYS A 218 -36.23 8.35 0.25
CA LYS A 218 -36.52 9.32 -0.86
C LYS A 218 -35.61 10.55 -0.84
N VAL A 219 -34.94 10.78 -1.96
CA VAL A 219 -35.27 11.87 -2.91
C VAL A 219 -35.17 11.34 -4.36
N ARG A 220 -36.22 10.69 -4.88
CA ARG A 220 -36.47 10.76 -6.33
C ARG A 220 -36.92 12.18 -6.61
N LYS A 221 -35.98 13.09 -6.93
CA LYS A 221 -36.35 14.35 -7.56
C LYS A 221 -36.86 14.00 -8.96
N THR A 222 -38.17 14.08 -9.09
CA THR A 222 -38.96 14.12 -10.31
C THR A 222 -38.24 14.88 -11.42
N PHE A 223 -37.65 14.15 -12.38
CA PHE A 223 -37.32 14.67 -13.71
C PHE A 223 -38.43 14.31 -14.72
N GLU A 224 -39.69 14.23 -14.26
CA GLU A 224 -40.83 13.85 -15.11
C GLU A 224 -41.83 14.97 -15.42
N ASN A 225 -41.58 16.23 -15.05
CA ASN A 225 -42.46 17.33 -15.48
C ASN A 225 -41.68 18.44 -16.19
N LYS A 226 -41.08 18.09 -17.34
CA LYS A 226 -40.91 19.04 -18.45
C LYS A 226 -40.66 18.40 -19.82
N VAL A 227 -41.37 17.31 -20.17
CA VAL A 227 -41.67 17.01 -21.59
C VAL A 227 -43.07 16.40 -21.65
N VAL A 228 -44.10 17.25 -21.65
CA VAL A 228 -45.33 16.88 -22.38
C VAL A 228 -44.96 16.99 -23.86
N SER A 229 -44.59 15.86 -24.46
CA SER A 229 -45.23 15.35 -25.68
C SER A 229 -44.41 14.19 -26.26
N ASN A 230 -45.12 13.07 -26.35
CA ASN A 230 -44.98 11.96 -27.29
C ASN A 230 -44.02 10.78 -26.99
N SER A 231 -44.73 9.66 -26.81
CA SER A 231 -44.49 8.30 -27.31
C SER A 231 -43.50 7.39 -26.58
N SER A 232 -44.10 6.49 -25.80
CA SER A 232 -43.92 5.02 -25.83
C SER A 232 -42.50 4.46 -25.94
N ALA A 233 -42.02 3.82 -24.87
CA ALA A 233 -41.57 2.42 -24.87
C ALA A 233 -41.02 1.96 -23.50
N GLN A 234 -41.63 0.89 -23.00
CA GLN A 234 -41.04 -0.28 -22.32
C GLN A 234 -39.79 -0.18 -21.40
N SER A 235 -40.03 -0.68 -20.18
CA SER A 235 -39.32 -1.79 -19.51
C SER A 235 -38.20 -1.53 -18.48
N ARG A 236 -38.49 -2.07 -17.27
CA ARG A 236 -37.68 -2.84 -16.30
C ARG A 236 -36.18 -2.57 -16.06
N VAL A 237 -35.83 -2.88 -14.79
CA VAL A 237 -34.52 -3.21 -14.18
C VAL A 237 -34.11 -2.08 -13.23
N GLY A 238 -33.82 -2.26 -11.94
CA GLY A 238 -33.58 -3.45 -11.11
C GLY A 238 -32.57 -3.01 -10.05
N SER A 239 -32.96 -3.09 -8.78
CA SER A 239 -32.13 -2.73 -7.63
C SER A 239 -30.80 -3.49 -7.65
N LYS A 240 -29.68 -2.78 -7.50
CA LYS A 240 -28.37 -3.38 -7.22
C LYS A 240 -27.73 -2.65 -6.04
N CYS A 241 -27.80 -3.29 -4.88
CA CYS A 241 -26.81 -3.13 -3.83
C CYS A 241 -25.45 -3.45 -4.44
N VAL A 242 -24.56 -2.46 -4.50
CA VAL A 242 -23.20 -2.67 -5.00
C VAL A 242 -22.39 -3.29 -3.86
N ASN A 243 -22.17 -4.60 -3.95
CA ASN A 243 -21.03 -5.23 -3.31
C ASN A 243 -19.76 -4.69 -3.95
N LEU A 244 -19.07 -3.76 -3.29
CA LEU A 244 -17.69 -3.44 -3.63
C LEU A 244 -16.79 -4.50 -2.98
N SER A 245 -16.67 -5.64 -3.67
CA SER A 245 -15.55 -6.55 -3.47
C SER A 245 -14.27 -5.83 -3.88
N SER A 246 -13.31 -5.82 -2.96
CA SER A 246 -11.91 -5.45 -3.15
C SER A 246 -11.35 -5.95 -4.50
N ASN A 247 -11.15 -5.03 -5.44
CA ASN A 247 -10.33 -5.25 -6.62
C ASN A 247 -9.17 -4.24 -6.59
N LYS A 248 -8.22 -4.45 -5.68
CA LYS A 248 -6.85 -3.95 -5.90
C LYS A 248 -6.20 -4.90 -6.91
N LYS A 249 -5.97 -4.41 -8.13
CA LYS A 249 -4.94 -4.97 -9.02
C LYS A 249 -3.62 -4.87 -8.24
N LYS A 250 -3.21 -5.99 -7.63
CA LYS A 250 -1.84 -6.19 -7.21
C LYS A 250 -1.00 -6.12 -8.48
N GLY A 251 -0.27 -5.01 -8.65
CA GLY A 251 0.91 -4.99 -9.50
C GLY A 251 1.87 -6.01 -8.93
N GLY A 252 1.92 -7.19 -9.54
CA GLY A 252 2.91 -8.19 -9.23
C GLY A 252 4.29 -7.64 -9.53
N ARG A 253 5.15 -7.56 -8.52
CA ARG A 253 6.58 -7.77 -8.70
C ARG A 253 6.99 -8.95 -7.83
N SER A 254 7.55 -9.92 -8.52
CA SER A 254 7.92 -11.25 -8.09
C SER A 254 8.97 -11.21 -6.99
N LEU A 255 8.85 -12.16 -6.06
CA LEU A 255 9.97 -12.75 -5.32
C LEU A 255 10.99 -13.36 -6.30
#